data_AF-A0A0B3AHH8-F1
#
_entry.id   AF-A0A0B3AHH8-F1
#
_cell.length_a   1.000
_cell.length_b   1.000
_cell.length_c   1.000
_cell.angle_alpha   90.00
_cell.angle_beta   90.00
_cell.angle_gamma   90.00
#
_symmetry.space_group_name_H-M   'P 1'
#
loop_
_entity.id
_entity.type
_entity.pdbx_description
1 polymer ?
#
loop_
_entity_poly.entity_id
_entity_poly.type
_entity_poly.pdbx_seq_one_letter_code
_entity_poly.pdbx_strand_id
1 'polypeptide(L)'
;MKGISPLIAAVLLIAFTVAIATLIMGWFSTLTRSTTATVTNETTQAVQCADARVSIRDVYVLGGTAGAQNVNVIVENTGGSPVAIRGLVVVNTTGNSFSTGFTPIGALNESQLTQFTITGTGFGACPGSFSRAVVTTNCGGVGDTFTNTPKCG
;
A
#
# COMPACT_ATOMS: atom_id res chain seq x y z
N MET A 1 66.97 12.28 -27.68
CA MET A 1 65.55 12.13 -27.31
C MET A 1 65.23 10.64 -27.43
N LYS A 2 65.13 9.94 -26.29
CA LYS A 2 64.94 8.49 -26.24
C LYS A 2 63.57 8.17 -26.83
N GLY A 3 63.55 7.48 -27.97
CA GLY A 3 62.34 7.02 -28.64
C GLY A 3 61.64 6.00 -27.77
N ILE A 4 60.71 6.49 -26.96
CA ILE A 4 59.79 5.68 -26.19
C ILE A 4 59.04 4.81 -27.19
N SER A 5 59.27 3.50 -27.13
CA SER A 5 58.85 2.53 -28.13
C SER A 5 57.34 2.66 -28.40
N PRO A 6 56.93 3.07 -29.62
CA PRO A 6 55.51 3.17 -30.01
C PRO A 6 54.76 1.84 -29.80
N LEU A 7 55.50 0.74 -29.84
CA LEU A 7 54.98 -0.61 -29.66
C LEU A 7 54.51 -0.87 -28.22
N ILE A 8 55.22 -0.34 -27.20
CA ILE A 8 54.83 -0.52 -25.79
C ILE A 8 53.58 0.32 -25.48
N ALA A 9 53.50 1.54 -26.02
CA ALA A 9 52.34 2.41 -25.85
C ALA A 9 51.06 1.77 -26.43
N ALA A 10 51.15 1.14 -27.61
CA ALA A 10 50.02 0.46 -28.23
C ALA A 10 49.51 -0.72 -27.39
N VAL A 11 50.41 -1.54 -26.84
CA VAL A 11 50.03 -2.71 -26.02
C VAL A 11 49.37 -2.27 -24.71
N LEU A 12 49.89 -1.22 -24.06
CA LEU A 12 49.29 -0.68 -22.83
C LEU A 12 47.88 -0.10 -23.09
N LEU A 13 47.67 0.54 -24.25
CA LEU A 13 46.36 1.07 -24.62
C LEU A 13 45.35 -0.06 -24.83
N ILE A 14 45.73 -1.13 -25.53
CA ILE A 14 44.84 -2.29 -25.73
C ILE A 14 44.47 -2.94 -24.39
N ALA A 15 45.45 -3.18 -23.51
CA ALA A 15 45.20 -3.77 -22.19
C ALA A 15 44.23 -2.92 -21.35
N PHE A 16 44.36 -1.59 -21.40
CA PHE A 16 43.48 -0.67 -20.69
C PHE A 16 42.04 -0.71 -21.24
N THR A 17 41.86 -0.76 -22.56
CA THR A 17 40.53 -0.86 -23.18
C THR A 17 39.81 -2.16 -22.83
N VAL A 18 40.52 -3.29 -22.79
CA VAL A 18 39.93 -4.59 -22.41
C VAL A 18 39.53 -4.60 -20.94
N ALA A 19 40.35 -4.02 -20.05
CA ALA A 19 40.03 -3.90 -18.63
C ALA A 19 38.80 -3.01 -18.38
N ILE A 20 38.66 -1.90 -19.13
CA ILE A 20 37.47 -1.05 -19.04
C ILE A 20 36.24 -1.78 -19.60
N ALA A 21 36.37 -2.49 -20.72
CA ALA A 21 35.25 -3.20 -21.34
C ALA A 21 34.65 -4.25 -20.40
N THR A 22 35.48 -5.01 -19.67
CA THR A 22 35.00 -6.02 -18.70
C THR A 22 34.31 -5.39 -17.50
N LEU A 23 34.82 -4.27 -16.99
CA LEU A 23 34.17 -3.48 -15.92
C LEU A 23 32.80 -2.94 -16.36
N ILE A 24 32.71 -2.38 -17.57
CA ILE A 24 31.46 -1.84 -18.11
C ILE A 24 30.44 -2.95 -18.31
N MET A 25 30.83 -4.10 -18.88
CA MET A 25 29.91 -5.24 -19.08
C MET A 25 29.36 -5.77 -17.75
N GLY A 26 30.19 -5.87 -16.71
CA GLY A 26 29.76 -6.27 -15.38
C GLY A 26 28.72 -5.30 -14.79
N TRP A 27 28.99 -4.00 -14.89
CA TRP A 27 28.07 -2.96 -14.41
C TRP A 27 26.75 -2.93 -15.20
N PHE A 28 26.81 -3.00 -16.53
CA PHE A 28 25.63 -3.04 -17.40
C PHE A 28 24.73 -4.24 -17.10
N SER A 29 25.32 -5.42 -16.88
CA SER A 29 24.55 -6.62 -16.52
C SER A 29 23.82 -6.47 -15.19
N THR A 30 24.48 -5.84 -14.21
CA THR A 30 23.91 -5.58 -12.87
C THR A 30 22.80 -4.53 -12.93
N LEU A 31 23.03 -3.45 -13.66
CA LEU A 31 22.03 -2.42 -13.90
C LEU A 31 20.80 -3.00 -14.59
N THR A 32 21.00 -3.75 -15.68
CA THR A 32 19.90 -4.37 -16.44
C THR A 32 19.09 -5.32 -15.55
N ARG A 33 19.75 -6.16 -14.73
CA ARG A 33 19.07 -7.05 -13.79
C ARG A 33 18.28 -6.28 -12.73
N SER A 34 18.88 -5.24 -12.15
CA SER A 34 18.23 -4.39 -11.15
C SER A 34 16.98 -3.70 -11.72
N THR A 35 17.12 -3.06 -12.88
CA THR A 35 15.99 -2.43 -13.58
C THR A 35 14.90 -3.44 -13.94
N THR A 36 15.28 -4.63 -14.45
CA THR A 36 14.32 -5.69 -14.79
C THR A 36 13.57 -6.18 -13.54
N ALA A 37 14.27 -6.37 -12.43
CA ALA A 37 13.66 -6.80 -11.16
C ALA A 37 12.68 -5.74 -10.62
N THR A 38 13.05 -4.47 -10.65
CA THR A 38 12.16 -3.36 -10.25
C THR A 38 10.92 -3.32 -11.13
N VAL A 39 11.08 -3.37 -12.46
CA VAL A 39 9.94 -3.38 -13.40
C VAL A 39 9.06 -4.60 -13.18
N THR A 40 9.64 -5.77 -12.91
CA THR A 40 8.87 -7.00 -12.64
C THR A 40 8.06 -6.87 -11.36
N ASN A 41 8.62 -6.30 -10.30
CA ASN A 41 7.91 -6.07 -9.04
C ASN A 41 6.77 -5.07 -9.21
N GLU A 42 7.01 -3.93 -9.86
CA GLU A 42 5.99 -2.92 -10.16
C GLU A 42 4.87 -3.51 -11.03
N THR A 43 5.21 -4.32 -12.03
CA THR A 43 4.21 -4.97 -12.90
C THR A 43 3.38 -5.99 -12.13
N THR A 44 4.02 -6.79 -11.27
CA THR A 44 3.32 -7.78 -10.44
C THR A 44 2.37 -7.09 -9.46
N GLN A 45 2.82 -6.00 -8.84
CA GLN A 45 1.99 -5.19 -7.95
C GLN A 45 0.83 -4.53 -8.71
N ALA A 46 1.07 -4.00 -9.90
CA ALA A 46 0.02 -3.40 -10.73
C ALA A 46 -1.05 -4.42 -11.12
N VAL A 47 -0.66 -5.64 -11.48
CA VAL A 47 -1.59 -6.73 -11.81
C VAL A 47 -2.38 -7.16 -10.58
N GLN A 48 -1.73 -7.35 -9.43
CA GLN A 48 -2.41 -7.67 -8.17
C GLN A 48 -3.41 -6.58 -7.76
N CYS A 49 -3.03 -5.31 -7.91
CA CYS A 49 -3.91 -4.19 -7.60
C CYS A 49 -5.05 -3.99 -8.61
N ALA A 50 -4.91 -4.47 -9.84
CA ALA A 50 -6.00 -4.41 -10.84
C ALA A 50 -7.15 -5.37 -10.48
N ASP A 51 -6.86 -6.46 -9.79
CA ASP A 51 -7.83 -7.46 -9.33
C ASP A 51 -8.23 -7.28 -7.86
N ALA A 52 -7.53 -6.42 -7.12
CA ALA A 52 -7.83 -6.06 -5.74
C ALA A 52 -9.15 -5.29 -5.64
N ARG A 53 -10.07 -5.77 -4.81
CA ARG A 53 -11.33 -5.08 -4.50
C ARG A 53 -11.65 -5.24 -3.03
N VAL A 54 -11.93 -4.13 -2.34
CA VAL A 54 -12.31 -4.15 -0.94
C VAL A 54 -13.68 -3.52 -0.81
N SER A 55 -14.52 -4.07 0.06
CA SER A 55 -15.81 -3.48 0.38
C SER A 55 -16.05 -3.47 1.89
N ILE A 56 -16.68 -2.41 2.38
CA ILE A 56 -17.17 -2.31 3.74
C ILE A 56 -18.57 -2.93 3.78
N ARG A 57 -18.69 -4.11 4.40
CA ARG A 57 -19.94 -4.85 4.48
C ARG A 57 -20.94 -4.18 5.41
N ASP A 58 -20.48 -3.83 6.62
CA ASP A 58 -21.32 -3.24 7.65
C ASP A 58 -20.50 -2.36 8.59
N VAL A 59 -21.15 -1.32 9.12
CA VAL A 59 -20.61 -0.47 10.17
C VAL A 59 -21.54 -0.51 11.38
N TYR A 60 -20.98 -0.83 12.54
CA TYR A 60 -21.68 -0.84 13.82
C TYR A 60 -21.13 0.26 14.72
N VAL A 61 -21.99 1.16 15.17
CA VAL A 61 -21.65 2.10 16.25
C VAL A 61 -22.09 1.47 17.55
N LEU A 62 -21.11 1.08 18.37
CA LEU A 62 -21.32 0.53 19.70
C LEU A 62 -21.53 1.67 20.69
N GLY A 63 -22.58 1.53 21.50
CA GLY A 63 -22.93 2.45 22.58
C GLY A 63 -21.78 2.69 23.57
N GLY A 64 -21.74 3.92 24.10
CA GLY A 64 -20.77 4.39 25.09
C GLY A 64 -21.18 5.78 25.58
N THR A 65 -20.57 6.26 26.67
CA THR A 65 -20.78 7.65 27.13
C THR A 65 -20.36 8.63 26.02
N ALA A 66 -21.05 9.77 25.93
CA ALA A 66 -20.74 10.81 24.95
C ALA A 66 -19.24 11.11 24.92
N GLY A 67 -18.58 10.92 23.77
CA GLY A 67 -17.13 11.10 23.60
C GLY A 67 -16.27 9.83 23.67
N ALA A 68 -16.83 8.66 23.99
CA ALA A 68 -16.08 7.40 24.13
C ALA A 68 -16.73 6.22 23.40
N GLN A 69 -17.45 6.47 22.31
CA GLN A 69 -18.12 5.41 21.56
C GLN A 69 -17.11 4.65 20.71
N ASN A 70 -17.41 3.38 20.42
CA ASN A 70 -16.57 2.55 19.57
C ASN A 70 -17.30 2.28 18.25
N VAL A 71 -16.60 2.31 17.13
CA VAL A 71 -17.17 1.95 15.83
C VAL A 71 -16.46 0.72 15.31
N ASN A 72 -17.22 -0.34 15.08
CA ASN A 72 -16.75 -1.53 14.41
C ASN A 72 -17.05 -1.42 12.92
N VAL A 73 -16.02 -1.52 12.09
CA VAL A 73 -16.14 -1.56 10.64
C VAL A 73 -15.76 -2.96 10.18
N ILE A 74 -16.67 -3.63 9.50
CA ILE A 74 -16.43 -4.94 8.90
C ILE A 74 -16.03 -4.72 7.45
N VAL A 75 -14.81 -5.11 7.13
CA VAL A 75 -14.21 -4.99 5.81
C VAL A 75 -14.01 -6.37 5.24
N GLU A 76 -14.32 -6.51 3.95
CA GLU A 76 -14.19 -7.74 3.19
C GLU A 76 -13.36 -7.49 1.93
N ASN A 77 -12.49 -8.44 1.61
CA ASN A 77 -11.85 -8.47 0.30
C ASN A 77 -12.78 -9.21 -0.68
N THR A 78 -13.31 -8.48 -1.65
CA THR A 78 -14.19 -8.99 -2.71
C THR A 78 -13.44 -9.22 -4.02
N GLY A 79 -12.12 -8.98 -4.04
CA GLY A 79 -11.24 -9.24 -5.18
C GLY A 79 -10.57 -10.60 -5.09
N GLY A 80 -9.99 -11.04 -6.20
CA GLY A 80 -9.30 -12.34 -6.31
C GLY A 80 -7.84 -12.31 -5.80
N SER A 81 -7.34 -11.15 -5.42
CA SER A 81 -5.96 -10.96 -4.95
C SER A 81 -5.92 -10.49 -3.49
N PRO A 82 -4.93 -10.92 -2.67
CA PRO A 82 -4.81 -10.48 -1.28
C PRO A 82 -4.45 -8.99 -1.19
N VAL A 83 -5.12 -8.27 -0.29
CA VAL A 83 -4.97 -6.81 -0.15
C VAL A 83 -4.59 -6.43 1.27
N ALA A 84 -3.65 -5.49 1.45
CA ALA A 84 -3.31 -4.98 2.77
C ALA A 84 -4.16 -3.75 3.11
N ILE A 85 -4.76 -3.71 4.29
CA ILE A 85 -5.51 -2.53 4.77
C ILE A 85 -4.53 -1.61 5.50
N ARG A 86 -4.36 -0.40 4.97
CA ARG A 86 -3.37 0.59 5.44
C ARG A 86 -3.99 1.71 6.27
N GLY A 87 -5.27 2.00 6.04
CA GLY A 87 -5.97 3.03 6.78
C GLY A 87 -7.45 2.73 6.89
N LEU A 88 -8.01 3.18 8.01
CA LEU A 88 -9.43 3.21 8.24
C LEU A 88 -9.75 4.52 8.96
N VAL A 89 -10.72 5.25 8.42
CA VAL A 89 -11.17 6.52 9.01
C VAL A 89 -12.69 6.51 9.04
N VAL A 90 -13.24 6.88 10.19
CA VAL A 90 -14.68 7.08 10.35
C VAL A 90 -14.92 8.58 10.57
N VAL A 91 -15.88 9.13 9.84
CA VAL A 91 -16.17 10.56 9.82
C VAL A 91 -17.57 10.81 10.35
N ASN A 92 -17.71 11.83 11.20
CA ASN A 92 -19.00 12.27 11.72
C ASN A 92 -19.66 13.33 10.83
N THR A 93 -20.92 13.65 11.10
CA THR A 93 -21.67 14.69 10.38
C THR A 93 -21.11 16.11 10.58
N THR A 94 -20.34 16.34 11.65
CA THR A 94 -19.60 17.59 11.91
C THR A 94 -18.29 17.70 11.12
N GLY A 95 -17.85 16.64 10.43
CA GLY A 95 -16.58 16.59 9.69
C GLY A 95 -15.36 16.09 10.49
N ASN A 96 -15.54 15.70 11.75
CA ASN A 96 -14.46 15.10 12.55
C ASN A 96 -14.15 13.70 12.06
N SER A 97 -12.86 13.39 11.94
CA SER A 97 -12.34 12.11 11.48
C SER A 97 -11.68 11.35 12.63
N PHE A 98 -12.01 10.06 12.78
CA PHE A 98 -11.52 9.18 13.83
C PHE A 98 -10.86 7.95 13.22
N SER A 99 -9.66 7.61 13.69
CA SER A 99 -8.89 6.43 13.24
C SER A 99 -8.15 5.73 14.38
N THR A 100 -8.36 6.20 15.62
CA THR A 100 -7.75 5.66 16.84
C THR A 100 -8.20 4.21 17.08
N GLY A 101 -7.26 3.32 17.36
CA GLY A 101 -7.53 1.88 17.55
C GLY A 101 -7.41 1.04 16.28
N PHE A 102 -7.27 1.66 15.10
CA PHE A 102 -6.98 0.93 13.88
C PHE A 102 -5.59 0.28 13.92
N THR A 103 -5.53 -1.00 13.55
CA THR A 103 -4.28 -1.73 13.35
C THR A 103 -4.20 -2.19 11.89
N PRO A 104 -3.16 -1.76 11.13
CA PRO A 104 -2.98 -2.20 9.76
C PRO A 104 -2.79 -3.72 9.68
N ILE A 105 -3.38 -4.35 8.68
CA ILE A 105 -3.15 -5.78 8.39
C ILE A 105 -2.34 -5.93 7.11
N GLY A 106 -1.40 -6.87 7.13
CA GLY A 106 -0.46 -7.10 6.03
C GLY A 106 -1.08 -7.80 4.82
N ALA A 107 -2.14 -8.60 5.02
CA ALA A 107 -2.87 -9.26 3.95
C ALA A 107 -4.28 -9.66 4.43
N LEU A 108 -5.28 -9.29 3.64
CA LEU A 108 -6.65 -9.77 3.71
C LEU A 108 -6.86 -10.67 2.49
N ASN A 109 -7.01 -11.98 2.71
CA ASN A 109 -7.19 -12.94 1.62
C ASN A 109 -8.56 -12.77 0.96
N GLU A 110 -8.72 -13.34 -0.23
CA GLU A 110 -10.00 -13.35 -0.95
C GLU A 110 -11.14 -13.86 -0.07
N SER A 111 -12.28 -13.16 -0.13
CA SER A 111 -13.51 -13.46 0.63
C SER A 111 -13.33 -13.49 2.16
N GLN A 112 -12.19 -13.03 2.67
CA GLN A 112 -11.98 -12.92 4.11
C GLN A 112 -12.59 -11.63 4.64
N LEU A 113 -13.35 -11.77 5.73
CA LEU A 113 -13.85 -10.63 6.50
C LEU A 113 -12.92 -10.36 7.68
N THR A 114 -12.67 -9.08 7.95
CA THR A 114 -11.98 -8.64 9.16
C THR A 114 -12.72 -7.47 9.75
N GLN A 115 -12.81 -7.46 11.08
CA GLN A 115 -13.41 -6.39 11.83
C GLN A 115 -12.31 -5.48 12.39
N PHE A 116 -12.49 -4.18 12.22
CA PHE A 116 -11.66 -3.16 12.83
C PHE A 116 -12.49 -2.37 13.83
N THR A 117 -11.91 -2.06 14.99
CA THR A 117 -12.57 -1.24 16.00
C THR A 117 -11.86 0.10 16.08
N ILE A 118 -12.59 1.17 15.80
CA ILE A 118 -12.16 2.54 16.08
C ILE A 118 -12.69 2.94 17.45
N THR A 119 -11.79 3.34 18.34
CA THR A 119 -12.10 3.65 19.74
C THR A 119 -12.10 5.15 19.99
N GLY A 120 -12.89 5.61 20.97
CA GLY A 120 -12.89 7.03 21.36
C GLY A 120 -13.53 7.94 20.31
N THR A 121 -14.52 7.40 19.60
CA THR A 121 -15.28 8.16 18.63
C THR A 121 -16.29 9.05 19.34
N GLY A 122 -16.27 10.34 19.01
CA GLY A 122 -17.18 11.34 19.57
C GLY A 122 -18.54 11.37 18.89
N PHE A 123 -19.10 10.21 18.56
CA PHE A 123 -20.47 10.15 18.05
C PHE A 123 -21.42 10.52 19.20
N GLY A 124 -22.39 11.41 18.94
CA GLY A 124 -23.32 11.88 19.97
C GLY A 124 -24.55 10.97 20.05
N ALA A 125 -25.11 10.66 18.88
CA ALA A 125 -26.28 9.80 18.69
C ALA A 125 -26.12 8.93 17.43
N CYS A 126 -26.35 7.63 17.55
CA CYS A 126 -26.45 6.72 16.42
C CYS A 126 -27.92 6.65 15.94
N PRO A 127 -28.21 6.66 14.61
CA PRO A 127 -27.29 6.77 13.47
C PRO A 127 -26.98 8.22 13.04
N GLY A 128 -27.65 9.24 13.59
CA GLY A 128 -27.62 10.61 13.06
C GLY A 128 -26.27 11.35 13.12
N SER A 129 -25.29 10.86 13.88
CA SER A 129 -23.95 11.46 13.98
C SER A 129 -22.94 10.86 13.00
N PHE A 130 -23.26 9.71 12.40
CA PHE A 130 -22.38 9.06 11.43
C PHE A 130 -22.55 9.69 10.05
N SER A 131 -21.43 9.93 9.35
CA SER A 131 -21.45 10.44 7.98
C SER A 131 -20.93 9.38 7.00
N ARG A 132 -19.70 8.90 7.23
CA ARG A 132 -19.09 7.89 6.36
C ARG A 132 -17.94 7.15 7.04
N ALA A 133 -17.66 5.93 6.59
CA ALA A 133 -16.42 5.21 6.89
C ALA A 133 -15.63 5.01 5.60
N VAL A 134 -14.33 5.24 5.63
CA VAL A 134 -13.44 5.14 4.47
C VAL A 134 -12.32 4.16 4.81
N VAL A 135 -12.16 3.14 3.97
CA VAL A 135 -11.05 2.19 4.07
C VAL A 135 -10.06 2.43 2.93
N THR A 136 -8.77 2.44 3.25
CA THR A 136 -7.69 2.58 2.29
C THR A 136 -6.76 1.37 2.33
N THR A 137 -6.33 0.96 1.14
CA THR A 137 -5.49 -0.22 0.97
C THR A 137 -4.06 0.15 0.56
N ASN A 138 -3.20 -0.84 0.38
CA ASN A 138 -1.89 -0.65 -0.24
C ASN A 138 -1.95 -0.41 -1.76
N CYS A 139 -3.11 -0.63 -2.39
CA CYS A 139 -3.32 -0.41 -3.80
C CYS A 139 -3.94 0.99 -4.02
N GLY A 140 -3.25 1.83 -4.80
CA GLY A 140 -3.74 3.16 -5.13
C GLY A 140 -5.09 3.09 -5.84
N GLY A 141 -6.09 3.82 -5.34
CA GLY A 141 -7.44 3.83 -5.92
C GLY A 141 -8.33 2.66 -5.49
N VAL A 142 -7.80 1.66 -4.79
CA VAL A 142 -8.60 0.57 -4.22
C VAL A 142 -8.93 0.93 -2.77
N GLY A 143 -10.18 1.27 -2.55
CA GLY A 143 -10.75 1.60 -1.25
C GLY A 143 -12.25 1.62 -1.36
N ASP A 144 -12.93 1.66 -0.22
CA ASP A 144 -14.38 1.76 -0.19
C ASP A 144 -14.81 2.83 0.80
N THR A 145 -15.96 3.42 0.52
CA THR A 145 -16.59 4.42 1.37
C THR A 145 -18.02 3.99 1.67
N PHE A 146 -18.26 3.63 2.93
CA PHE A 146 -19.60 3.33 3.42
C PHE A 146 -20.29 4.63 3.82
N THR A 147 -21.38 4.99 3.14
CA THR A 147 -22.23 6.16 3.42
C THR A 147 -23.64 5.79 3.90
N ASN A 148 -23.94 4.49 4.00
CA ASN A 148 -25.23 4.02 4.44
C ASN A 148 -25.43 4.24 5.94
N THR A 149 -26.66 4.05 6.41
CA THR A 149 -26.98 4.14 7.84
C THR A 149 -26.25 3.03 8.61
N PRO A 150 -25.43 3.35 9.62
CA PRO A 150 -24.78 2.34 10.44
C PRO A 150 -25.80 1.63 11.32
N LYS A 151 -25.47 0.40 11.71
CA LYS A 151 -26.23 -0.34 12.72
C LYS A 151 -25.84 0.17 14.11
N CYS A 152 -26.81 0.39 14.97
CA CYS A 152 -26.59 0.84 16.34
C CYS A 152 -26.74 -0.35 17.29
N GLY A 153 -25.78 -0.54 18.20
CA GLY A 153 -25.74 -1.65 19.15
C GLY A 153 -25.33 -1.20 20.55
#